data_AF-A0A0M9EBS7-F1
#
_entry.id   AF-A0A0M9EBS7-F1
#
_cell.length_a   1.000
_cell.length_b   1.000
_cell.length_c   1.000
_cell.angle_alpha   90.00
_cell.angle_beta   90.00
_cell.angle_gamma   90.00
#
_symmetry.space_group_name_H-M   'P 1'
#
loop_
_entity.id
_entity.type
_entity.pdbx_description
1 polymer ?
#
loop_
_entity_poly.entity_id
_entity_poly.type
_entity_poly.pdbx_seq_one_letter_code
_entity_poly.pdbx_strand_id
1 'polypeptide(L)'
;MTQKIEGRITDWGELRFSIIGGLLANPPKHNQLGYELEKLSNQQYLHPTKNCRVPFSLSTIERWYYKALKSDKPVQALGRKVRSDFGESKAMNSALLKHLHNQYKNYPHWSYQLHADNLAVSVEQKLELGKAPSYSTVQRRMKERGWVKKYSSAKKTKGQILASDRLEKLEVRSFEAEYVNALW
;
A
#
# COMPACT_ATOMS: atom_id res chain seq x y z
N MET A 1 -13.91 -10.24 7.18
CA MET A 1 -14.51 -9.86 5.88
C MET A 1 -15.50 -8.73 6.12
N THR A 2 -15.15 -7.48 5.82
CA THR A 2 -16.10 -6.36 5.87
C THR A 2 -16.92 -6.38 4.59
N GLN A 3 -18.19 -6.76 4.69
CA GLN A 3 -19.13 -6.67 3.58
C GLN A 3 -19.13 -5.23 3.05
N LYS A 4 -18.79 -5.06 1.76
CA LYS A 4 -18.97 -3.78 1.05
C LYS A 4 -20.49 -3.56 0.96
N ILE A 5 -21.00 -2.71 1.85
CA ILE A 5 -22.34 -2.17 1.72
C ILE A 5 -22.31 -1.27 0.48
N GLU A 6 -22.96 -1.69 -0.60
CA GLU A 6 -23.09 -0.90 -1.82
C GLU A 6 -23.67 0.48 -1.48
N GLY A 7 -23.02 1.55 -1.97
CA GLY A 7 -23.41 2.94 -1.69
C GLY A 7 -22.75 3.60 -0.47
N ARG A 8 -21.89 2.90 0.29
CA ARG A 8 -21.15 3.53 1.39
C ARG A 8 -19.96 4.33 0.86
N ILE A 9 -19.86 5.61 1.25
CA ILE A 9 -18.68 6.45 1.00
C ILE A 9 -17.45 5.81 1.66
N THR A 10 -16.42 5.52 0.87
CA THR A 10 -15.18 4.88 1.36
C THR A 10 -13.98 5.81 1.38
N ASP A 11 -14.04 6.94 0.66
CA ASP A 11 -12.97 7.92 0.62
C ASP A 11 -13.27 9.18 1.46
N TRP A 12 -12.21 9.80 1.98
CA TRP A 12 -12.31 11.04 2.73
C TRP A 12 -12.70 12.24 1.86
N GLY A 13 -12.24 12.29 0.61
CA GLY A 13 -12.58 13.36 -0.33
C GLY A 13 -14.06 13.34 -0.67
N GLU A 14 -14.61 12.16 -0.98
CA GLU A 14 -16.03 11.96 -1.25
C GLU A 14 -16.90 12.36 -0.05
N LEU A 15 -16.54 11.94 1.17
CA LEU A 15 -17.29 12.33 2.38
C LEU A 15 -17.30 13.85 2.56
N ARG A 16 -16.13 14.48 2.45
CA ARG A 16 -16.01 15.93 2.64
C ARG A 16 -16.82 16.67 1.57
N PHE A 17 -16.77 16.17 0.33
CA PHE A 17 -17.55 16.73 -0.76
C PHE A 17 -19.05 16.53 -0.57
N SER A 18 -19.52 15.37 -0.06
CA SER A 18 -20.95 15.16 0.20
C SER A 18 -21.51 16.12 1.25
N ILE A 19 -20.67 16.55 2.21
CA ILE A 19 -21.04 17.50 3.26
C ILE A 19 -21.22 18.92 2.69
N ILE A 20 -20.26 19.39 1.89
CA ILE A 20 -20.27 20.77 1.36
C ILE A 20 -20.94 20.90 -0.01
N GLY A 21 -21.22 19.79 -0.69
CA GLY A 21 -21.66 19.77 -2.09
C GLY A 21 -22.98 20.53 -2.30
N GLY A 22 -23.88 20.48 -1.33
CA GLY A 22 -25.11 21.28 -1.33
C GLY A 22 -24.84 22.79 -1.33
N LEU A 23 -23.82 23.25 -0.59
CA LEU A 23 -23.41 24.66 -0.56
C LEU A 23 -22.77 25.12 -1.86
N LEU A 24 -22.07 24.21 -2.56
CA LEU A 24 -21.47 24.51 -3.85
C LEU A 24 -22.52 24.57 -4.97
N ALA A 25 -23.52 23.68 -4.92
CA ALA A 25 -24.59 23.63 -5.91
C ALA A 25 -25.61 24.77 -5.75
N ASN A 26 -25.87 25.19 -4.51
CA ASN A 26 -26.76 26.30 -4.20
C ASN A 26 -26.04 27.31 -3.30
N PRO A 27 -25.27 28.24 -3.89
CA PRO A 27 -24.51 29.21 -3.13
C PRO A 27 -25.42 30.04 -2.20
N PRO A 28 -25.06 30.19 -0.92
CA PRO A 28 -25.87 30.95 0.03
C PRO A 28 -25.89 32.43 -0.35
N LYS A 29 -26.99 33.12 0.00
CA LYS A 29 -27.07 34.58 -0.21
C LYS A 29 -26.07 35.31 0.70
N HIS A 30 -25.87 36.59 0.44
CA HIS A 30 -24.99 37.43 1.23
C HIS A 30 -25.28 37.29 2.73
N ASN A 31 -24.23 37.11 3.54
CA ASN A 31 -24.27 36.88 5.00
C ASN A 31 -24.99 35.61 5.50
N GLN A 32 -25.36 34.65 4.63
CA GLN A 32 -25.99 33.39 5.07
C GLN A 32 -25.03 32.21 5.23
N LEU A 33 -23.80 32.34 4.72
CA LEU A 33 -22.81 31.26 4.72
C LEU A 33 -22.50 30.72 6.13
N GLY A 34 -22.35 31.60 7.12
CA GLY A 34 -22.05 31.21 8.50
C GLY A 34 -23.13 30.29 9.10
N TYR A 35 -24.40 30.63 8.88
CA TYR A 35 -25.55 29.86 9.36
C TYR A 35 -25.60 28.46 8.73
N GLU A 36 -25.38 28.37 7.43
CA GLU A 36 -25.37 27.07 6.74
C GLU A 36 -24.19 26.18 7.18
N LEU A 37 -23.01 26.77 7.42
CA LEU A 37 -21.86 26.05 7.95
C LEU A 37 -22.10 25.57 9.39
N GLU A 38 -22.75 26.39 10.22
CA GLU A 38 -23.12 26.02 11.59
C GLU A 38 -24.10 24.82 11.58
N LYS A 39 -25.12 24.86 10.71
CA LYS A 39 -26.06 23.77 10.49
C LYS A 39 -25.36 22.47 10.12
N LEU A 40 -24.36 22.51 9.23
CA LEU A 40 -23.55 21.34 8.88
C LEU A 40 -22.67 20.86 10.04
N SER A 41 -22.14 21.77 10.85
CA SER A 41 -21.28 21.42 11.99
C SER A 41 -22.02 20.74 13.14
N ASN A 42 -23.32 21.04 13.29
CA ASN A 42 -24.19 20.42 14.28
C ASN A 42 -24.64 18.99 13.91
N GLN A 43 -24.29 18.51 12.73
CA GLN A 43 -24.59 17.16 12.26
C GLN A 43 -23.44 16.18 12.55
N GLN A 44 -23.79 14.89 12.57
CA GLN A 44 -22.83 13.80 12.68
C GLN A 44 -22.79 13.00 11.39
N TYR A 45 -21.60 12.69 10.91
CA TYR A 45 -21.40 12.03 9.62
C TYR A 45 -20.77 10.65 9.79
N LEU A 46 -21.06 9.71 8.90
CA LEU A 46 -20.50 8.37 8.95
C LEU A 46 -19.01 8.42 8.55
N HIS A 47 -18.15 7.84 9.38
CA HIS A 47 -16.74 7.73 9.05
C HIS A 47 -16.54 6.75 7.86
N PRO A 48 -15.70 7.09 6.86
CA PRO A 48 -15.59 6.30 5.63
C PRO A 48 -14.98 4.92 5.88
N THR A 49 -13.92 4.84 6.71
CA THR A 49 -13.24 3.57 7.01
C THR A 49 -13.64 2.91 8.34
N LYS A 50 -14.30 3.62 9.25
CA LYS A 50 -14.68 3.12 10.58
C LYS A 50 -16.19 3.10 10.69
N ASN A 51 -16.75 2.13 11.41
CA ASN A 51 -18.18 2.07 11.65
C ASN A 51 -18.64 2.97 12.82
N CYS A 52 -18.23 4.24 12.79
CA CYS A 52 -18.61 5.23 13.80
C CYS A 52 -19.07 6.53 13.14
N ARG A 53 -19.82 7.35 13.88
CA ARG A 53 -20.17 8.70 13.46
C ARG A 53 -19.16 9.70 14.02
N VAL A 54 -18.84 10.72 13.25
CA VAL A 54 -17.87 11.76 13.60
C VAL A 54 -18.47 13.16 13.38
N PRO A 55 -18.35 14.08 14.35
CA PRO A 55 -18.68 15.49 14.16
C PRO A 55 -17.51 16.22 13.48
N PHE A 56 -17.79 17.37 12.86
CA PHE A 56 -16.78 18.28 12.34
C PHE A 56 -17.07 19.70 12.80
N SER A 57 -16.02 20.45 13.15
CA SER A 57 -16.17 21.86 13.54
C SER A 57 -16.53 22.74 12.34
N LEU A 58 -17.18 23.87 12.61
CA LEU A 58 -17.49 24.89 11.61
C LEU A 58 -16.24 25.30 10.82
N SER A 59 -15.15 25.64 11.51
CA SER A 59 -13.87 26.04 10.88
C SER A 59 -13.24 24.97 9.99
N THR A 60 -13.54 23.68 10.24
CA THR A 60 -13.09 22.57 9.40
C THR A 60 -13.90 22.50 8.11
N ILE A 61 -15.23 22.61 8.21
CA ILE A 61 -16.15 22.58 7.07
C ILE A 61 -15.95 23.82 6.20
N GLU A 62 -15.78 25.00 6.80
CA GLU A 62 -15.47 26.25 6.09
C GLU A 62 -14.19 26.14 5.26
N ARG A 63 -13.13 25.53 5.84
CA ARG A 63 -11.89 25.27 5.12
C ARG A 63 -12.09 24.34 3.93
N TRP A 64 -12.95 23.33 4.06
CA TRP A 64 -13.30 22.45 2.95
C TRP A 64 -14.06 23.20 1.86
N TYR A 65 -15.04 24.03 2.24
CA TYR A 65 -15.80 24.88 1.32
C TYR A 65 -14.88 25.73 0.44
N TYR A 66 -14.02 26.55 1.05
CA TYR A 66 -13.11 27.40 0.27
C TYR A 66 -12.04 26.62 -0.50
N LYS A 67 -11.62 25.45 0.01
CA LYS A 67 -10.66 24.59 -0.71
C LYS A 67 -11.28 23.98 -1.97
N ALA A 68 -12.55 23.56 -1.88
CA ALA A 68 -13.30 23.04 -3.02
C ALA A 68 -13.63 24.13 -4.02
N LEU A 69 -14.03 25.32 -3.56
CA LEU A 69 -14.36 26.47 -4.41
C LEU A 69 -13.19 26.91 -5.30
N LYS A 70 -11.96 26.76 -4.82
CA LYS A 70 -10.73 27.11 -5.56
C LYS A 70 -10.20 26.00 -6.46
N SER A 71 -10.88 24.86 -6.58
CA SER A 71 -10.37 23.69 -7.29
C SER A 71 -11.34 23.18 -8.34
N ASP A 72 -10.83 22.91 -9.55
CA ASP A 72 -11.60 22.31 -10.63
C ASP A 72 -11.98 20.84 -10.34
N LYS A 73 -11.29 20.18 -9.42
CA LYS A 73 -11.53 18.79 -9.00
C LYS A 73 -11.75 18.70 -7.48
N PRO A 74 -12.93 19.10 -6.98
CA PRO A 74 -13.21 19.23 -5.54
C PRO A 74 -12.94 17.97 -4.73
N VAL A 75 -13.35 16.79 -5.22
CA VAL A 75 -13.17 15.51 -4.50
C VAL A 75 -11.68 15.21 -4.28
N GLN A 76 -10.84 15.41 -5.31
CA GLN A 76 -9.40 15.20 -5.21
C GLN A 76 -8.74 16.22 -4.28
N ALA A 77 -9.15 17.49 -4.36
CA ALA A 77 -8.65 18.54 -3.47
C ALA A 77 -8.99 18.27 -2.01
N LEU A 78 -10.17 17.72 -1.73
CA LEU A 78 -10.61 17.37 -0.37
C LEU A 78 -10.07 16.03 0.10
N GLY A 79 -9.46 15.22 -0.76
CA GLY A 79 -8.85 13.95 -0.40
C GLY A 79 -7.74 14.08 0.66
N ARG A 80 -7.32 12.95 1.22
CA ARG A 80 -6.11 12.90 2.07
C ARG A 80 -4.89 13.17 1.20
N LYS A 81 -4.10 14.19 1.56
CA LYS A 81 -2.80 14.42 0.94
C LYS A 81 -1.88 13.25 1.29
N VAL A 82 -1.51 12.48 0.28
CA VAL A 82 -0.48 11.45 0.41
C VAL A 82 0.85 12.17 0.66
N ARG A 83 1.67 11.63 1.58
CA ARG A 83 3.01 12.18 1.79
C ARG A 83 3.83 12.00 0.51
N SER A 84 4.70 12.96 0.20
CA SER A 84 5.54 12.92 -1.01
C SER A 84 6.50 11.73 -1.02
N ASP A 85 6.94 11.26 0.15
CA ASP A 85 7.84 10.13 0.34
C ASP A 85 7.11 8.79 0.49
N PHE A 86 5.79 8.75 0.27
CA PHE A 86 5.02 7.53 0.42
C PHE A 86 5.45 6.49 -0.62
N GLY A 87 5.93 5.34 -0.15
CA GLY A 87 6.45 4.25 -1.00
C GLY A 87 7.95 4.34 -1.28
N GLU A 88 8.59 5.49 -1.02
CA GLU A 88 10.05 5.59 -1.06
C GLU A 88 10.63 4.92 0.18
N SER A 89 11.49 3.92 -0.03
CA SER A 89 12.15 3.24 1.10
C SER A 89 13.64 3.54 1.10
N LYS A 90 14.03 4.27 2.16
CA LYS A 90 15.40 4.71 2.45
C LYS A 90 16.27 3.61 3.06
N ALA A 91 15.68 2.47 3.44
CA ALA A 91 16.36 1.44 4.21
C ALA A 91 17.34 0.58 3.38
N MET A 92 17.26 0.64 2.05
CA MET A 92 18.14 -0.13 1.16
C MET A 92 18.37 0.68 -0.12
N ASN A 93 19.61 1.07 -0.37
CA ASN A 93 19.99 1.78 -1.58
C ASN A 93 19.92 0.85 -2.82
N SER A 94 20.04 1.43 -4.01
CA SER A 94 19.95 0.70 -5.27
C SER A 94 21.09 -0.31 -5.45
N ALA A 95 22.29 -0.01 -4.96
CA ALA A 95 23.46 -0.90 -5.03
C ALA A 95 23.27 -2.18 -4.19
N LEU A 96 22.83 -2.04 -2.94
CA LEU A 96 22.48 -3.16 -2.07
C LEU A 96 21.34 -4.00 -2.65
N LEU A 97 20.34 -3.35 -3.23
CA LEU A 97 19.23 -4.07 -3.85
C LEU A 97 19.71 -4.91 -5.04
N LYS A 98 20.59 -4.35 -5.89
CA LYS A 98 21.22 -5.10 -6.99
C LYS A 98 22.07 -6.25 -6.48
N HIS A 99 22.83 -6.03 -5.40
CA HIS A 99 23.63 -7.10 -4.78
C HIS A 99 22.75 -8.23 -4.26
N LEU A 100 21.69 -7.90 -3.51
CA LEU A 100 20.72 -8.87 -3.00
C LEU A 100 20.01 -9.61 -4.14
N HIS A 101 19.69 -8.92 -5.24
CA HIS A 101 19.12 -9.55 -6.43
C HIS A 101 20.07 -10.61 -7.02
N ASN A 102 21.34 -10.27 -7.22
CA ASN A 102 22.34 -11.19 -7.74
C ASN A 102 22.55 -12.38 -6.81
N GLN A 103 22.57 -12.12 -5.49
CA GLN A 103 22.68 -13.15 -4.47
C GLN A 103 21.48 -14.12 -4.51
N TYR A 104 20.25 -13.61 -4.66
CA TYR A 104 19.07 -14.45 -4.84
C TYR A 104 19.11 -15.26 -6.14
N LYS A 105 19.52 -14.64 -7.25
CA LYS A 105 19.64 -15.33 -8.55
C LYS A 105 20.62 -16.51 -8.49
N ASN A 106 21.75 -16.31 -7.81
CA ASN A 106 22.78 -17.34 -7.67
C ASN A 106 22.38 -18.42 -6.64
N TYR A 107 21.68 -18.02 -5.58
CA TYR A 107 21.33 -18.90 -4.46
C TYR A 107 19.84 -18.84 -4.10
N PRO A 108 18.93 -19.23 -5.02
CA PRO A 108 17.49 -19.11 -4.79
C PRO A 108 16.96 -20.06 -3.71
N HIS A 109 17.77 -21.04 -3.29
CA HIS A 109 17.45 -22.03 -2.26
C HIS A 109 17.78 -21.57 -0.84
N TRP A 110 18.44 -20.42 -0.68
CA TRP A 110 18.79 -19.88 0.62
C TRP A 110 17.56 -19.38 1.38
N SER A 111 17.64 -19.43 2.72
CA SER A 111 16.65 -18.78 3.57
C SER A 111 16.84 -17.27 3.53
N TYR A 112 15.79 -16.52 3.89
CA TYR A 112 15.90 -15.06 4.02
C TYR A 112 16.99 -14.65 5.03
N GLN A 113 17.17 -15.45 6.08
CA GLN A 113 18.20 -15.21 7.09
C GLN A 113 19.59 -15.34 6.48
N LEU A 114 19.85 -16.43 5.75
CA LEU A 114 21.13 -16.64 5.07
C LEU A 114 21.39 -15.56 4.01
N HIS A 115 20.34 -15.02 3.38
CA HIS A 115 20.48 -13.86 2.52
C HIS A 115 20.93 -12.61 3.29
N ALA A 116 20.28 -12.32 4.42
CA ALA A 116 20.61 -11.17 5.26
C ALA A 116 22.02 -11.26 5.85
N ASP A 117 22.42 -12.42 6.35
CA ASP A 117 23.73 -12.63 6.98
C ASP A 117 24.86 -12.45 5.96
N ASN A 118 24.76 -13.06 4.78
CA ASN A 118 25.75 -12.88 3.71
C ASN A 118 25.75 -11.46 3.13
N LEU A 119 24.61 -10.78 3.14
CA LEU A 119 24.54 -9.37 2.74
C LEU A 119 25.29 -8.48 3.74
N ALA A 120 25.19 -8.77 5.04
CA ALA A 120 25.93 -8.05 6.07
C ALA A 120 27.46 -8.21 5.89
N VAL A 121 27.93 -9.44 5.66
CA VAL A 121 29.34 -9.71 5.35
C VAL A 121 29.79 -8.99 4.07
N SER A 122 28.94 -8.96 3.03
CA SER A 122 29.26 -8.28 1.77
C SER A 122 29.40 -6.76 1.96
N VAL A 123 28.63 -6.18 2.88
CA VAL A 123 28.72 -4.77 3.24
C VAL A 123 30.00 -4.47 4.01
N GLU A 124 30.40 -5.34 4.92
CA GLU A 124 31.68 -5.21 5.64
C GLU A 124 32.87 -5.23 4.69
N GLN A 125 32.82 -6.08 3.65
CA GLN A 125 33.87 -6.17 2.64
C GLN A 125 33.85 -5.01 1.63
N LYS A 126 32.68 -4.44 1.34
CA LYS A 126 32.49 -3.37 0.36
C LYS A 126 31.74 -2.21 0.97
N LEU A 127 32.49 -1.29 1.57
CA LEU A 127 31.97 -0.07 2.18
C LEU A 127 31.13 0.79 1.21
N GLU A 128 31.35 0.66 -0.10
CA GLU A 128 30.55 1.32 -1.15
C GLU A 128 29.05 0.91 -1.16
N LEU A 129 28.72 -0.25 -0.59
CA LEU A 129 27.34 -0.72 -0.48
C LEU A 129 26.56 0.04 0.61
N GLY A 130 27.23 0.79 1.49
CA GLY A 130 26.60 1.58 2.54
C GLY A 130 26.36 0.77 3.82
N LYS A 131 25.23 1.00 4.51
CA LYS A 131 24.92 0.35 5.79
C LYS A 131 24.13 -0.96 5.59
N ALA A 132 24.48 -1.98 6.36
CA ALA A 132 23.75 -3.26 6.36
C ALA A 132 22.29 -3.06 6.82
N PRO A 133 21.30 -3.52 6.02
CA PRO A 133 19.89 -3.43 6.38
C PRO A 133 19.52 -4.48 7.44
N SER A 134 18.44 -4.24 8.19
CA SER A 134 17.89 -5.23 9.10
C SER A 134 17.36 -6.46 8.36
N TYR A 135 17.34 -7.62 9.02
CA TYR A 135 16.70 -8.83 8.51
C TYR A 135 15.25 -8.59 8.01
N SER A 136 14.44 -7.86 8.78
CA SER A 136 13.07 -7.51 8.42
C SER A 136 12.98 -6.70 7.12
N THR A 137 13.96 -5.84 6.87
CA THR A 137 14.07 -5.08 5.63
C THR A 137 14.38 -5.99 4.46
N VAL A 138 15.38 -6.87 4.60
CA VAL A 138 15.73 -7.88 3.57
C VAL A 138 14.52 -8.75 3.23
N GLN A 139 13.90 -9.35 4.25
CA GLN A 139 12.73 -10.22 4.07
C GLN A 139 11.58 -9.50 3.35
N ARG A 140 11.23 -8.28 3.77
CA ARG A 140 10.20 -7.47 3.12
C ARG A 140 10.55 -7.19 1.65
N ARG A 141 11.79 -6.78 1.37
CA ARG A 141 12.24 -6.46 0.01
C ARG A 141 12.23 -7.66 -0.93
N MET A 142 12.60 -8.83 -0.41
CA MET A 142 12.54 -10.08 -1.17
C MET A 142 11.09 -10.48 -1.46
N LYS A 143 10.20 -10.42 -0.45
CA LYS A 143 8.76 -10.70 -0.63
C LYS A 143 8.06 -9.77 -1.60
N GLU A 144 8.31 -8.45 -1.50
CA GLU A 144 7.79 -7.43 -2.43
C GLU A 144 8.12 -7.74 -3.90
N ARG A 145 9.22 -8.48 -4.16
CA ARG A 145 9.69 -8.84 -5.50
C ARG A 145 9.42 -10.30 -5.88
N GLY A 146 8.67 -11.03 -5.05
CA GLY A 146 8.37 -12.44 -5.28
C GLY A 146 9.60 -13.37 -5.16
N TRP A 147 10.69 -12.93 -4.52
CA TRP A 147 11.90 -13.73 -4.34
C TRP A 147 11.72 -14.70 -3.18
N VAL A 148 10.91 -15.73 -3.41
CA VAL A 148 10.67 -16.80 -2.44
C VAL A 148 11.74 -17.88 -2.53
N LYS A 149 12.02 -18.53 -1.39
CA LYS A 149 12.94 -19.67 -1.33
C LYS A 149 12.44 -20.78 -2.27
N LYS A 150 13.25 -21.16 -3.25
CA LYS A 150 12.99 -22.27 -4.16
C LYS A 150 13.68 -23.53 -3.62
N TYR A 151 12.91 -24.56 -3.28
CA TYR A 151 13.49 -25.86 -2.91
C TYR A 151 14.10 -26.49 -4.17
N SER A 152 15.42 -26.49 -4.24
CA SER A 152 16.14 -27.11 -5.35
C SER A 152 17.49 -27.62 -4.87
N SER A 153 17.93 -28.76 -5.39
CA SER A 153 19.27 -29.27 -5.13
C SER A 153 20.31 -28.32 -5.71
N ALA A 154 21.40 -28.08 -4.96
CA ALA A 154 22.51 -27.26 -5.43
C ALA A 154 23.13 -27.82 -6.74
N LYS A 155 23.03 -29.13 -6.96
CA LYS A 155 23.39 -29.80 -8.20
C LYS A 155 22.11 -30.27 -8.89
N LYS A 156 21.66 -29.51 -9.89
CA LYS A 156 20.56 -29.94 -10.76
C LYS A 156 21.09 -30.89 -11.83
N THR A 157 20.37 -31.97 -12.08
CA THR A 157 20.61 -32.77 -13.29
C THR A 157 20.12 -32.01 -14.53
N LYS A 158 20.63 -32.35 -15.72
CA LYS A 158 20.18 -31.73 -16.98
C LYS A 158 18.65 -31.78 -17.15
N GLY A 159 18.03 -32.89 -16.75
CA GLY A 159 16.56 -33.05 -16.77
C GLY A 159 15.84 -32.12 -15.80
N GLN A 160 16.38 -31.91 -14.59
CA GLN A 160 15.80 -30.97 -13.62
C GLN A 160 15.88 -29.51 -14.09
N ILE A 161 16.95 -29.13 -14.80
CA ILE A 161 17.08 -27.79 -15.40
C ILE A 161 16.02 -27.61 -16.49
N LEU A 162 15.92 -28.55 -17.44
CA LEU A 162 14.93 -28.50 -18.51
C LEU A 162 13.49 -28.46 -17.98
N ALA A 163 13.20 -29.24 -16.94
CA ALA A 163 11.90 -29.25 -16.28
C ALA A 163 11.58 -27.90 -15.61
N SER A 164 12.56 -27.29 -14.91
CA SER A 164 12.36 -25.96 -14.31
C SER A 164 12.16 -24.87 -15.35
N ASP A 165 12.94 -24.88 -16.44
CA ASP A 165 12.84 -23.88 -17.51
C ASP A 165 11.52 -24.00 -18.27
N ARG A 166 11.02 -25.23 -18.44
CA ARG A 166 9.69 -25.49 -19.00
C ARG A 166 8.60 -24.93 -18.08
N LEU A 167 8.69 -25.18 -16.78
CA LEU A 167 7.70 -24.74 -15.80
C LEU A 167 7.69 -23.22 -15.64
N GLU A 168 8.84 -22.53 -15.69
CA GLU A 168 8.91 -21.07 -15.64
C GLU A 168 8.24 -20.37 -16.84
N LYS A 169 8.14 -21.06 -17.99
CA LYS A 169 7.44 -20.56 -19.19
C LYS A 169 5.92 -20.78 -19.14
N LEU A 170 5.43 -21.57 -18.18
CA LEU A 170 4.01 -21.90 -18.06
C LEU A 170 3.38 -21.09 -16.93
N GLU A 171 2.14 -20.65 -17.13
CA GLU A 171 1.32 -20.16 -16.03
C GLU A 171 0.97 -21.31 -15.10
N VAL A 172 1.56 -21.33 -13.89
CA VAL A 172 1.17 -22.27 -12.84
C VAL A 172 0.06 -21.63 -12.01
N ARG A 173 -1.18 -22.07 -12.20
CA ARG A 173 -2.29 -21.72 -11.30
C ARG A 173 -2.18 -22.59 -10.04
N SER A 174 -1.76 -21.99 -8.93
CA SER A 174 -1.93 -22.62 -7.62
C SER A 174 -3.42 -22.64 -7.29
N PHE A 175 -4.03 -23.82 -7.24
CA PHE A 175 -5.34 -23.97 -6.63
C PHE A 175 -5.14 -24.11 -5.11
N GLU A 176 -5.80 -23.28 -4.33
CA GLU A 176 -6.01 -23.57 -2.91
C GLU A 176 -7.23 -24.48 -2.85
N ALA A 177 -7.05 -25.74 -2.46
CA ALA A 177 -8.18 -26.57 -2.09
C ALA A 177 -8.74 -26.00 -0.78
N GLU A 178 -9.90 -25.36 -0.86
CA GLU A 178 -10.55 -24.70 0.28
C GLU A 178 -10.82 -25.69 1.44
N TYR A 179 -10.92 -26.99 1.11
CA TYR A 179 -11.04 -28.07 2.07
C TYR A 179 -10.13 -29.26 1.70
N VAL A 180 -9.11 -29.51 2.52
CA VAL A 180 -8.36 -30.76 2.49
C VAL A 180 -9.13 -31.77 3.34
N ASN A 181 -9.57 -32.89 2.75
CA ASN A 181 -10.33 -33.97 3.40
C ASN A 181 -11.78 -33.65 3.86
N ALA A 182 -12.55 -32.78 3.18
CA ALA A 182 -13.96 -32.52 3.53
C ALA A 182 -14.95 -33.68 3.30
N LEU A 183 -14.49 -34.85 2.83
CA LEU A 183 -15.34 -36.01 2.53
C LEU A 183 -14.75 -37.30 3.10
N TRP A 184 -14.42 -37.29 4.39
CA TRP A 184 -14.32 -38.52 5.18
C TRP A 184 -15.23 -38.40 6.40
#